data_AF-K1YTL3-F1
#
_entry.id   AF-K1YTL3-F1
#
_cell.length_a   1.000
_cell.length_b   1.000
_cell.length_c   1.000
_cell.angle_alpha   90.00
_cell.angle_beta   90.00
_cell.angle_gamma   90.00
#
_symmetry.space_group_name_H-M   'P 1'
#
loop_
_entity.id
_entity.type
_entity.pdbx_description
1 polymer ?
#
loop_
_entity_poly.entity_id
_entity_poly.type
_entity_poly.pdbx_seq_one_letter_code
_entity_poly.pdbx_strand_id
1 'polypeptide(L)'
;MKIPLRLLDLQKVKKTGRGYTRRELTVVKLLEELAAQQPVASLLNVGFHDYQDIRTRWWIDICRANNIDWHILEIYPPNVENFTKHAPAADRHRITLGNLRDIGTLFTRKFDVFLHWHGPEHLEKEEFLGFLPDILRVTARLVILGCPNGREDQGRAYGNPYEEHISFWTCADFQRLGFSTRTVDDKTPGHITACKHLPRTGK
;
A
#
# COMPACT_ATOMS: atom_id res chain seq x y z
N MET A 1 -12.40 9.95 -9.75
CA MET A 1 -11.37 8.96 -10.11
C MET A 1 -12.05 7.81 -10.84
N LYS A 2 -11.45 7.24 -11.89
CA LYS A 2 -11.94 6.05 -12.59
C LYS A 2 -11.55 4.78 -11.79
N ILE A 3 -12.51 3.95 -11.42
CA ILE A 3 -12.24 2.67 -10.74
C ILE A 3 -12.56 1.53 -11.72
N PRO A 4 -11.55 0.85 -12.28
CA PRO A 4 -11.78 -0.19 -13.29
C PRO A 4 -12.52 -1.39 -12.68
N LEU A 5 -13.45 -1.96 -13.44
CA LEU A 5 -14.09 -3.22 -13.07
C LEU A 5 -13.11 -4.39 -13.25
N ARG A 6 -13.04 -5.27 -12.26
CA ARG A 6 -12.15 -6.46 -12.28
C ARG A 6 -13.00 -7.73 -12.37
N LEU A 7 -13.61 -7.94 -13.54
CA LEU A 7 -14.57 -9.03 -13.82
C LEU A 7 -13.92 -10.41 -14.06
N LEU A 8 -12.64 -10.46 -14.39
CA LEU A 8 -11.95 -11.65 -14.91
C LEU A 8 -11.70 -12.76 -13.87
N ASP A 9 -12.29 -12.70 -12.68
CA ASP A 9 -11.95 -13.64 -11.63
C ASP A 9 -13.09 -13.89 -10.64
N LEU A 10 -14.27 -14.27 -11.17
CA LEU A 10 -15.45 -14.65 -10.39
C LEU A 10 -15.17 -15.77 -9.35
N GLN A 11 -14.06 -16.51 -9.48
CA GLN A 11 -13.65 -17.56 -8.55
C GLN A 11 -12.70 -17.06 -7.45
N LYS A 12 -11.76 -16.13 -7.70
CA LYS A 12 -10.83 -15.61 -6.67
C LYS A 12 -11.22 -14.25 -6.10
N VAL A 13 -12.12 -13.52 -6.75
CA VAL A 13 -12.50 -12.17 -6.36
C VAL A 13 -13.84 -12.18 -5.62
N LYS A 14 -13.78 -11.94 -4.31
CA LYS A 14 -14.95 -11.98 -3.42
C LYS A 14 -15.86 -10.73 -3.56
N LYS A 15 -17.15 -10.98 -3.80
CA LYS A 15 -18.37 -10.39 -3.17
C LYS A 15 -18.63 -8.86 -3.13
N THR A 16 -17.97 -7.99 -3.91
CA THR A 16 -18.34 -6.55 -3.95
C THR A 16 -18.90 -6.06 -5.29
N GLY A 17 -19.04 -6.94 -6.30
CA GLY A 17 -19.58 -6.62 -7.62
C GLY A 17 -18.64 -5.81 -8.55
N ARG A 18 -17.58 -5.19 -8.01
CA ARG A 18 -16.56 -4.45 -8.79
C ARG A 18 -15.22 -5.16 -8.93
N GLY A 19 -15.07 -6.26 -8.21
CA GLY A 19 -13.87 -7.06 -8.24
C GLY A 19 -12.77 -6.64 -7.26
N TYR A 20 -13.17 -6.03 -6.14
CA TYR A 20 -12.28 -5.60 -5.05
C TYR A 20 -12.71 -6.24 -3.73
N THR A 21 -11.77 -6.47 -2.81
CA THR A 21 -12.13 -6.87 -1.43
C THR A 21 -12.71 -5.69 -0.64
N ARG A 22 -13.43 -5.98 0.46
CA ARG A 22 -13.97 -4.90 1.32
C ARG A 22 -12.86 -4.00 1.88
N ARG A 23 -11.72 -4.60 2.24
CA ARG A 23 -10.50 -3.88 2.64
C ARG A 23 -9.87 -3.08 1.49
N GLU A 24 -9.83 -3.56 0.25
CA GLU A 24 -9.34 -2.74 -0.88
C GLU A 24 -10.25 -1.51 -1.12
N LEU A 25 -11.56 -1.67 -0.93
CA LEU A 25 -12.52 -0.58 -1.09
C LEU A 25 -12.33 0.56 -0.09
N THR A 26 -11.72 0.33 1.08
CA THR A 26 -11.40 1.43 2.00
C THR A 26 -10.34 2.35 1.40
N VAL A 27 -9.32 1.79 0.73
CA VAL A 27 -8.28 2.54 0.03
C VAL A 27 -8.86 3.24 -1.20
N VAL A 28 -9.67 2.53 -2.00
CA VAL A 28 -10.36 3.13 -3.14
C VAL A 28 -11.14 4.38 -2.73
N LYS A 29 -11.93 4.28 -1.64
CA LYS A 29 -12.70 5.40 -1.13
C LYS A 29 -11.82 6.57 -0.68
N LEU A 30 -10.69 6.30 -0.02
CA LEU A 30 -9.72 7.35 0.37
C LEU A 30 -9.12 8.05 -0.86
N LEU A 31 -8.79 7.29 -1.90
CA LEU A 31 -8.29 7.84 -3.17
C LEU A 31 -9.35 8.67 -3.90
N GLU A 32 -10.62 8.23 -3.89
CA GLU A 32 -11.74 9.00 -4.43
C GLU A 32 -11.96 10.31 -3.67
N GLU A 33 -11.98 10.27 -2.34
CA GLU A 33 -12.09 11.43 -1.45
C GLU A 33 -10.95 12.43 -1.71
N LEU A 34 -9.71 11.93 -1.87
CA LEU A 34 -8.55 12.76 -2.17
C LEU A 34 -8.62 13.38 -3.58
N ALA A 35 -9.03 12.59 -4.58
CA ALA A 35 -9.15 13.02 -5.97
C ALA A 35 -10.29 14.03 -6.20
N ALA A 36 -11.35 13.98 -5.38
CA ALA A 36 -12.44 14.95 -5.41
C ALA A 36 -11.99 16.38 -5.05
N GLN A 37 -10.92 16.50 -4.26
CA GLN A 37 -10.34 17.81 -3.91
C GLN A 37 -9.34 18.30 -4.97
N GLN A 38 -8.53 17.38 -5.49
CA GLN A 38 -7.56 17.63 -6.56
C GLN A 38 -7.11 16.28 -7.12
N PRO A 39 -6.94 16.12 -8.45
CA PRO A 39 -6.42 14.88 -9.04
C PRO A 39 -5.16 14.38 -8.33
N VAL A 40 -5.06 13.08 -8.13
CA VAL A 40 -3.86 12.44 -7.58
C VAL A 40 -2.82 12.36 -8.69
N ALA A 41 -1.66 12.97 -8.50
CA ALA A 41 -0.61 12.99 -9.52
C ALA A 41 0.34 11.78 -9.42
N SER A 42 0.62 11.31 -8.20
CA SER A 42 1.61 10.26 -7.98
C SER A 42 1.33 9.37 -6.76
N LEU A 43 1.80 8.12 -6.83
CA LEU A 43 1.63 7.13 -5.76
C LEU A 43 2.90 6.31 -5.58
N LEU A 44 3.38 6.20 -4.34
CA LEU A 44 4.42 5.24 -3.96
C LEU A 44 3.78 4.10 -3.19
N ASN A 45 3.94 2.87 -3.67
CA ASN A 45 3.55 1.67 -2.95
C ASN A 45 4.80 0.95 -2.39
N VAL A 46 4.76 0.54 -1.13
CA VAL A 46 5.83 -0.22 -0.49
C VAL A 46 5.36 -1.64 -0.24
N GLY A 47 6.11 -2.60 -0.74
CA GLY A 47 5.77 -4.02 -0.73
C GLY A 47 4.98 -4.43 -1.97
N PHE A 48 5.44 -5.46 -2.65
CA PHE A 48 4.84 -6.05 -3.83
C PHE A 48 5.19 -7.53 -3.88
N HIS A 49 4.27 -8.36 -4.39
CA HIS A 49 4.45 -9.81 -4.39
C HIS A 49 4.63 -10.37 -5.80
N ASP A 50 3.52 -10.64 -6.49
CA ASP A 50 3.51 -11.29 -7.80
C ASP A 50 2.68 -10.49 -8.80
N TYR A 51 3.29 -10.04 -9.89
CA TYR A 51 2.62 -9.27 -10.95
C TYR A 51 1.53 -10.07 -11.68
N GLN A 52 1.63 -11.39 -11.66
CA GLN A 52 0.65 -12.27 -12.29
C GLN A 52 -0.60 -12.46 -11.41
N ASP A 53 -0.49 -12.33 -10.08
CA ASP A 53 -1.67 -12.30 -9.21
C ASP A 53 -2.38 -10.95 -9.37
N ILE A 54 -3.55 -10.97 -10.01
CA ILE A 54 -4.33 -9.75 -10.20
C ILE A 54 -4.60 -9.04 -8.87
N ARG A 55 -4.73 -9.77 -7.76
CA ARG A 55 -5.01 -9.24 -6.41
C ARG A 55 -3.87 -8.44 -5.78
N THR A 56 -2.66 -8.49 -6.34
CA THR A 56 -1.53 -7.66 -5.86
C THR A 56 -1.41 -6.36 -6.64
N ARG A 57 -1.97 -6.31 -7.87
CA ARG A 57 -1.86 -5.17 -8.81
C ARG A 57 -3.13 -4.30 -8.93
N TRP A 58 -4.12 -4.49 -8.07
CA TRP A 58 -5.40 -3.75 -8.13
C TRP A 58 -5.23 -2.22 -8.09
N TRP A 59 -4.24 -1.73 -7.34
CA TRP A 59 -3.91 -0.31 -7.24
C TRP A 59 -3.15 0.19 -8.47
N ILE A 60 -2.38 -0.67 -9.14
CA ILE A 60 -1.73 -0.36 -10.43
C ILE A 60 -2.81 -0.09 -11.48
N ASP A 61 -3.84 -0.94 -11.54
CA ASP A 61 -4.93 -0.78 -12.49
C ASP A 61 -5.69 0.55 -12.27
N ILE A 62 -5.88 0.96 -11.02
CA ILE A 62 -6.42 2.29 -10.67
C ILE A 62 -5.47 3.39 -11.15
N CYS A 63 -4.16 3.26 -10.89
CA CYS A 63 -3.19 4.28 -11.31
C CYS A 63 -3.17 4.44 -12.84
N ARG A 64 -3.13 3.34 -13.60
CA ARG A 64 -3.20 3.35 -15.07
C ARG A 64 -4.49 3.98 -15.58
N ALA A 65 -5.64 3.62 -15.02
CA ALA A 65 -6.93 4.16 -15.44
C ALA A 65 -7.06 5.68 -15.23
N ASN A 66 -6.23 6.26 -14.34
CA ASN A 66 -6.26 7.67 -13.96
C ASN A 66 -5.00 8.45 -14.35
N ASN A 67 -4.07 7.84 -15.09
CA ASN A 67 -2.79 8.46 -15.43
C ASN A 67 -2.00 8.98 -14.20
N ILE A 68 -2.04 8.22 -13.10
CA ILE A 68 -1.26 8.50 -11.89
C ILE A 68 0.14 7.96 -12.10
N ASP A 69 1.17 8.77 -11.81
CA ASP A 69 2.55 8.32 -11.85
C ASP A 69 2.87 7.46 -10.61
N TRP A 70 2.99 6.15 -10.79
CA TRP A 70 3.17 5.21 -9.68
C TRP A 70 4.54 4.57 -9.66
N HIS A 71 5.00 4.21 -8.46
CA HIS A 71 6.28 3.55 -8.21
C HIS A 71 6.16 2.52 -7.08
N ILE A 72 7.00 1.49 -7.12
CA ILE A 72 7.09 0.42 -6.13
C ILE A 72 8.46 0.47 -5.46
N LEU A 73 8.46 0.40 -4.13
CA LEU A 73 9.64 0.03 -3.35
C LEU A 73 9.45 -1.41 -2.84
N GLU A 74 10.37 -2.30 -3.19
CA GLU A 74 10.31 -3.71 -2.82
C GLU A 74 11.67 -4.17 -2.27
N ILE A 75 11.66 -4.90 -1.15
CA ILE A 75 12.88 -5.33 -0.47
C ILE A 75 13.36 -6.70 -0.94
N TYR A 76 12.45 -7.56 -1.41
CA TYR A 76 12.74 -8.93 -1.76
C TYR A 76 13.07 -9.07 -3.26
N PRO A 77 14.33 -9.39 -3.63
CA PRO A 77 14.76 -9.42 -5.02
C PRO A 77 13.91 -10.31 -5.94
N PRO A 78 13.44 -11.51 -5.53
CA PRO A 78 12.57 -12.32 -6.38
C PRO A 78 11.25 -11.68 -6.78
N ASN A 79 10.67 -10.80 -5.94
CA ASN A 79 9.46 -10.06 -6.30
C ASN A 79 9.77 -8.96 -7.33
N VAL A 80 10.95 -8.33 -7.22
CA VAL A 80 11.45 -7.38 -8.23
C VAL A 80 11.68 -8.09 -9.57
N GLU A 81 12.34 -9.24 -9.55
CA GLU A 81 12.57 -10.06 -10.74
C GLU A 81 11.26 -10.52 -11.40
N ASN A 82 10.30 -10.97 -10.60
CA ASN A 82 8.95 -11.31 -11.07
C ASN A 82 8.32 -10.11 -11.78
N PHE A 83 8.32 -8.93 -11.15
CA PHE A 83 7.77 -7.73 -11.74
C PHE A 83 8.49 -7.36 -13.04
N THR A 84 9.82 -7.30 -13.05
CA THR A 84 10.59 -6.95 -14.26
C THR A 84 10.35 -7.95 -15.40
N LYS A 85 10.17 -9.24 -15.09
CA LYS A 85 9.91 -10.29 -16.08
C LYS A 85 8.51 -10.20 -16.68
N HIS A 86 7.49 -9.95 -15.85
CA HIS A 86 6.07 -10.09 -16.24
C HIS A 86 5.34 -8.77 -16.49
N ALA A 87 5.82 -7.64 -15.98
CA ALA A 87 5.24 -6.34 -16.25
C ALA A 87 5.50 -5.89 -17.71
N PRO A 88 4.58 -5.08 -18.29
CA PRO A 88 4.80 -4.41 -19.56
C PRO A 88 6.15 -3.69 -19.57
N ALA A 89 6.85 -3.73 -20.71
CA ALA A 89 8.18 -3.11 -20.82
C ALA A 89 8.19 -1.63 -20.39
N ALA A 90 7.11 -0.92 -20.68
CA ALA A 90 6.91 0.48 -20.29
C ALA A 90 6.85 0.71 -18.76
N ASP A 91 6.57 -0.32 -17.96
CA ASP A 91 6.42 -0.19 -16.50
C ASP A 91 7.61 -0.74 -15.71
N ARG A 92 8.55 -1.43 -16.35
CA ARG A 92 9.67 -2.10 -15.65
C ARG A 92 10.56 -1.15 -14.84
N HIS A 93 10.58 0.14 -15.19
CA HIS A 93 11.32 1.17 -14.46
C HIS A 93 10.61 1.66 -13.19
N ARG A 94 9.37 1.21 -12.94
CA ARG A 94 8.53 1.65 -11.82
C ARG A 94 8.72 0.84 -10.54
N ILE A 95 9.76 0.03 -10.47
CA ILE A 95 10.11 -0.74 -9.27
C ILE A 95 11.56 -0.48 -8.89
N THR A 96 11.80 -0.29 -7.60
CA THR A 96 13.13 -0.14 -7.01
C THR A 96 13.32 -1.23 -5.98
N LEU A 97 14.41 -1.99 -6.12
CA LEU A 97 14.91 -2.85 -5.05
C LEU A 97 15.49 -1.97 -3.95
N GLY A 98 14.91 -2.00 -2.76
CA GLY A 98 15.39 -1.18 -1.65
C GLY A 98 14.63 -1.44 -0.35
N ASN A 99 15.21 -0.95 0.75
CA ASN A 99 14.63 -1.06 2.08
C ASN A 99 13.81 0.19 2.42
N LEU A 100 12.64 0.01 3.04
CA LEU A 100 11.81 1.10 3.54
C LEU A 100 12.57 1.99 4.54
N ARG A 101 13.52 1.44 5.29
CA ARG A 101 14.41 2.19 6.20
C ARG A 101 15.18 3.31 5.49
N ASP A 102 15.47 3.13 4.21
CA ASP A 102 16.26 4.06 3.40
C ASP A 102 15.38 4.97 2.54
N ILE A 103 14.05 4.97 2.73
CA ILE A 103 13.11 5.71 1.87
C ILE A 103 13.46 7.18 1.74
N GLY A 104 13.96 7.76 2.83
CA GLY A 104 14.35 9.15 2.92
C GLY A 104 15.52 9.56 2.03
N THR A 105 16.38 8.60 1.64
CA THR A 105 17.54 8.81 0.75
C THR A 105 17.25 8.27 -0.65
N LEU A 106 16.45 7.21 -0.77
CA LEU A 106 16.02 6.63 -2.04
C LEU A 106 15.14 7.59 -2.86
N PHE A 107 14.31 8.40 -2.19
CA PHE A 107 13.40 9.33 -2.86
C PHE A 107 13.58 10.76 -2.38
N THR A 108 14.05 11.62 -3.28
CA THR A 108 14.17 13.06 -3.05
C THR A 108 12.90 13.83 -3.43
N ARG A 109 12.03 13.24 -4.26
CA ARG A 109 10.73 13.79 -4.63
C ARG A 109 9.64 13.37 -3.64
N LYS A 110 8.55 14.14 -3.58
CA LYS A 110 7.34 13.73 -2.86
C LYS A 110 6.34 13.03 -3.78
N PHE A 111 5.60 12.09 -3.21
CA PHE A 111 4.45 11.44 -3.83
C PHE A 111 3.16 11.98 -3.22
N ASP A 112 2.10 12.16 -4.02
CA ASP A 112 0.79 12.57 -3.48
C ASP A 112 0.30 11.55 -2.45
N VAL A 113 0.44 10.27 -2.77
CA VAL A 113 0.02 9.15 -1.92
C VAL A 113 1.20 8.23 -1.61
N PHE A 114 1.31 7.85 -0.34
CA PHE A 114 2.10 6.72 0.11
C PHE A 114 1.17 5.59 0.53
N LEU A 115 1.41 4.38 0.04
CA LEU A 115 0.66 3.18 0.34
C LEU A 115 1.61 2.09 0.86
N HIS A 116 1.32 1.55 2.04
CA HIS A 116 2.00 0.36 2.56
C HIS A 116 0.95 -0.61 3.09
N TRP A 117 0.52 -1.49 2.19
CA TRP A 117 -0.65 -2.34 2.37
C TRP A 117 -0.23 -3.78 2.63
N HIS A 118 -0.58 -4.33 3.80
CA HIS A 118 0.00 -5.56 4.34
C HIS A 118 1.51 -5.43 4.49
N GLY A 119 1.91 -4.59 5.45
CA GLY A 119 3.24 -4.00 5.50
C GLY A 119 3.72 -3.77 6.93
N PRO A 120 3.02 -2.93 7.73
CA PRO A 120 3.43 -2.60 9.09
C PRO A 120 3.65 -3.80 10.01
N GLU A 121 2.93 -4.91 9.81
CA GLU A 121 3.05 -6.16 10.58
C GLU A 121 4.38 -6.91 10.36
N HIS A 122 5.08 -6.60 9.26
CA HIS A 122 6.37 -7.22 8.89
C HIS A 122 7.59 -6.48 9.44
N LEU A 123 7.35 -5.45 10.24
CA LEU A 123 8.37 -4.55 10.75
C LEU A 123 8.26 -4.49 12.27
N GLU A 124 9.39 -4.42 12.97
CA GLU A 124 9.37 -4.11 14.41
C GLU A 124 8.75 -2.73 14.63
N LYS A 125 7.96 -2.56 15.69
CA LYS A 125 7.22 -1.29 15.90
C LYS A 125 8.17 -0.12 16.05
N GLU A 126 9.21 -0.28 16.86
CA GLU A 126 10.21 0.73 17.17
C GLU A 126 10.95 1.16 15.90
N GLU A 127 11.22 0.20 15.02
CA GLU A 127 11.86 0.45 13.74
C GLU A 127 10.94 1.25 12.80
N PHE A 128 9.67 0.83 12.68
CA PHE A 128 8.67 1.56 11.90
C PHE A 128 8.52 3.01 12.37
N LEU A 129 8.50 3.22 13.68
CA LEU A 129 8.46 4.55 14.28
C LEU A 129 9.71 5.37 13.95
N GLY A 130 10.87 4.73 13.85
CA GLY A 130 12.15 5.35 13.50
C GLY A 130 12.14 6.01 12.11
N PHE A 131 11.55 5.36 11.10
CA PHE A 131 11.50 5.90 9.73
C PHE A 131 10.13 6.49 9.33
N LEU A 132 9.14 6.52 10.23
CA LEU A 132 7.87 7.21 9.99
C LEU A 132 8.05 8.69 9.58
N PRO A 133 8.97 9.48 10.18
CA PRO A 133 9.24 10.85 9.71
C PRO A 133 9.67 10.92 8.24
N ASP A 134 10.42 9.94 7.75
CA ASP A 134 10.86 9.88 6.36
C ASP A 134 9.70 9.54 5.43
N ILE A 135 8.81 8.61 5.82
CA ILE A 135 7.55 8.34 5.11
C ILE A 135 6.72 9.64 4.99
N LEU A 136 6.57 10.38 6.07
CA LEU A 136 5.84 11.65 6.08
C LEU A 136 6.55 12.72 5.21
N ARG A 137 7.89 12.73 5.17
CA ARG A 137 8.66 13.65 4.33
C ARG A 137 8.46 13.39 2.84
N VAL A 138 8.49 12.13 2.41
CA VAL A 138 8.33 11.74 0.99
C VAL A 138 6.87 11.75 0.54
N THR A 139 5.92 12.03 1.44
CA THR A 139 4.50 12.11 1.14
C THR A 139 4.03 13.56 1.12
N ALA A 140 3.23 13.93 0.13
CA ALA A 140 2.70 15.28 -0.02
C ALA A 140 1.29 15.44 0.56
N ARG A 141 0.43 14.41 0.45
CA ARG A 141 -1.00 14.58 0.76
C ARG A 141 -1.60 13.47 1.63
N LEU A 142 -1.29 12.20 1.38
CA LEU A 142 -1.96 11.10 2.08
C LEU A 142 -1.03 9.90 2.30
N VAL A 143 -0.88 9.49 3.56
CA VAL A 143 -0.30 8.21 3.93
C VAL A 143 -1.43 7.21 4.18
N ILE A 144 -1.35 6.02 3.60
CA ILE A 144 -2.28 4.91 3.78
C ILE A 144 -1.49 3.68 4.22
N LEU A 145 -1.85 3.12 5.37
CA LEU A 145 -1.28 1.88 5.92
C LEU A 145 -2.40 0.86 6.05
N GLY A 146 -2.08 -0.41 5.79
CA GLY A 146 -3.02 -1.50 5.98
C GLY A 146 -2.37 -2.70 6.63
N CYS A 147 -3.02 -3.30 7.63
CA CYS A 147 -2.53 -4.47 8.35
C CYS A 147 -3.69 -5.17 9.08
N PRO A 148 -3.49 -6.39 9.62
CA PRO A 148 -4.45 -7.03 10.51
C PRO A 148 -4.78 -6.16 11.73
N ASN A 149 -6.00 -6.27 12.26
CA ASN A 149 -6.41 -5.55 13.47
C ASN A 149 -6.10 -6.36 14.73
N GLY A 150 -4.86 -6.26 15.21
CA GLY A 150 -4.37 -7.01 16.36
C GLY A 150 -3.52 -8.20 15.94
N ARG A 151 -3.51 -9.24 16.78
CA ARG A 151 -2.61 -10.38 16.61
C ARG A 151 -3.12 -11.33 15.51
N GLU A 152 -2.29 -11.53 14.50
CA GLU A 152 -2.44 -12.57 13.48
C GLU A 152 -1.04 -13.12 13.22
N ASP A 153 -0.71 -14.28 13.77
CA ASP A 153 0.63 -14.86 13.57
C ASP A 153 0.76 -15.40 12.13
N GLN A 154 1.85 -15.05 11.46
CA GLN A 154 2.21 -15.57 10.15
C GLN A 154 3.72 -15.77 10.12
N GLY A 155 4.17 -16.98 9.83
CA GLY A 155 5.58 -17.23 9.55
C GLY A 155 6.00 -16.66 8.19
N ARG A 156 7.20 -17.00 7.75
CA ARG A 156 7.64 -16.68 6.39
C ARG A 156 6.69 -17.28 5.36
N ALA A 157 6.33 -16.51 4.34
CA ALA A 157 5.43 -16.93 3.27
C ALA A 157 6.15 -16.87 1.91
N TYR A 158 5.86 -17.83 1.02
CA TYR A 158 6.37 -17.83 -0.37
C TYR A 158 7.91 -17.78 -0.50
N GLY A 159 8.64 -18.21 0.52
CA GLY A 159 10.10 -18.09 0.58
C GLY A 159 10.61 -16.67 0.86
N ASN A 160 9.74 -15.68 0.98
CA ASN A 160 10.10 -14.31 1.36
C ASN A 160 10.20 -14.20 2.90
N PRO A 161 11.42 -13.99 3.46
CA PRO A 161 11.57 -13.84 4.90
C PRO A 161 10.93 -12.56 5.43
N TYR A 162 10.72 -11.55 4.58
CA TYR A 162 10.11 -10.27 4.95
C TYR A 162 8.57 -10.33 5.02
N GLU A 163 7.93 -11.49 4.82
CA GLU A 163 6.48 -11.69 5.00
C GLU A 163 6.12 -12.17 6.41
N GLU A 164 7.11 -12.46 7.25
CA GLU A 164 6.86 -12.88 8.62
C GLU A 164 6.18 -11.75 9.40
N HIS A 165 5.13 -12.06 10.16
CA HIS A 165 4.49 -11.08 11.04
C HIS A 165 5.30 -11.02 12.34
N ILE A 166 6.06 -9.95 12.51
CA ILE A 166 6.92 -9.73 13.69
C ILE A 166 6.35 -8.68 14.63
N SER A 167 5.35 -7.90 14.19
CA SER A 167 4.61 -6.99 15.06
C SER A 167 3.10 -7.00 14.81
N PHE A 168 2.34 -6.52 15.79
CA PHE A 168 0.88 -6.48 15.75
C PHE A 168 0.35 -5.10 16.06
N TRP A 169 -0.52 -4.58 15.20
CA TRP A 169 -1.02 -3.21 15.31
C TRP A 169 -2.51 -3.19 15.60
N THR A 170 -2.93 -2.23 16.43
CA THR A 170 -4.34 -1.95 16.71
C THR A 170 -4.75 -0.59 16.18
N CYS A 171 -6.06 -0.35 16.05
CA CYS A 171 -6.56 1.00 15.75
C CYS A 171 -6.03 2.06 16.72
N ALA A 172 -5.95 1.72 18.01
CA ALA A 172 -5.45 2.62 19.05
C ALA A 172 -3.97 2.99 18.82
N ASP A 173 -3.15 2.05 18.35
CA ASP A 173 -1.75 2.33 18.04
C ASP A 173 -1.62 3.40 16.94
N PHE A 174 -2.33 3.23 15.83
CA PHE A 174 -2.31 4.22 14.73
C PHE A 174 -2.94 5.56 15.13
N GLN A 175 -4.00 5.54 15.92
CA GLN A 175 -4.64 6.77 16.43
C GLN A 175 -3.68 7.59 17.30
N ARG A 176 -2.87 6.94 18.15
CA ARG A 176 -1.81 7.63 18.93
C ARG A 176 -0.75 8.28 18.04
N LEU A 177 -0.54 7.76 16.83
CA LEU A 177 0.35 8.35 15.81
C LEU A 177 -0.33 9.44 14.96
N GLY A 178 -1.59 9.77 15.26
CA GLY A 178 -2.38 10.78 14.55
C GLY A 178 -2.94 10.31 13.22
N PHE A 179 -3.12 9.01 13.03
CA PHE A 179 -3.86 8.46 11.90
C PHE A 179 -5.34 8.31 12.25
N SER A 180 -6.21 8.53 11.27
CA SER A 180 -7.59 8.05 11.32
C SER A 180 -7.63 6.59 10.91
N THR A 181 -8.55 5.80 11.48
CA THR A 181 -8.64 4.36 11.20
C THR A 181 -10.04 3.95 10.77
N ARG A 182 -10.11 2.96 9.88
CA ARG A 182 -11.33 2.24 9.49
C ARG A 182 -11.04 0.75 9.62
N THR A 183 -12.01 -0.04 10.08
CA THR A 183 -11.87 -1.50 10.15
C THR A 183 -12.81 -2.20 9.20
N VAL A 184 -12.40 -3.37 8.74
CA VAL A 184 -13.24 -4.29 7.97
C VAL A 184 -13.12 -5.67 8.60
N ASP A 185 -14.26 -6.23 9.00
CA ASP A 185 -14.36 -7.56 9.61
C ASP A 185 -14.69 -8.62 8.55
N ASP A 186 -13.86 -8.71 7.50
CA ASP A 186 -13.98 -9.73 6.45
C ASP A 186 -13.14 -10.99 6.71
N LYS A 187 -12.33 -10.95 7.77
CA LYS A 187 -11.61 -12.06 8.41
C LYS A 187 -11.47 -11.76 9.92
N THR A 188 -11.05 -12.73 10.72
CA THR A 188 -10.61 -12.52 12.11
C THR A 188 -9.08 -12.42 12.12
N PRO A 189 -8.45 -11.42 12.77
CA PRO A 189 -9.03 -10.46 13.73
C PRO A 189 -9.60 -9.18 13.08
N GLY A 190 -9.73 -9.15 11.76
CA GLY A 190 -10.16 -8.01 10.97
C GLY A 190 -8.98 -7.34 10.29
N HIS A 191 -9.25 -6.26 9.56
CA HIS A 191 -8.23 -5.49 8.85
C HIS A 191 -8.39 -4.00 9.13
N ILE A 192 -7.27 -3.33 9.43
CA ILE A 192 -7.20 -1.89 9.63
C ILE A 192 -6.78 -1.24 8.33
N THR A 193 -7.49 -0.16 7.98
CA THR A 193 -6.96 0.87 7.08
C THR A 193 -6.71 2.11 7.92
N ALA A 194 -5.45 2.46 8.11
CA ALA A 194 -5.03 3.68 8.78
C ALA A 194 -4.64 4.73 7.73
N CYS A 195 -5.11 5.96 7.87
CA CYS A 195 -4.75 7.04 6.97
C CYS A 195 -4.40 8.34 7.71
N LYS A 196 -3.48 9.11 7.13
CA LYS A 196 -3.08 10.42 7.64
C LYS A 196 -3.01 11.41 6.49
N HIS A 197 -3.91 12.38 6.51
CA HIS A 197 -3.87 13.52 5.60
C HIS A 197 -2.77 14.47 6.06
N LEU A 198 -1.93 14.90 5.12
CA LEU A 198 -0.89 15.87 5.38
C LEU A 198 -1.38 17.27 5.00
N PRO A 199 -1.05 18.29 5.80
CA PRO A 199 -1.39 19.65 5.47
C PRO A 199 -0.73 20.00 4.14
N ARG A 200 -1.44 20.74 3.29
CA ARG A 200 -0.83 21.37 2.12
C ARG A 200 0.29 22.26 2.64
N THR A 201 1.53 21.95 2.30
CA THR A 201 2.60 22.93 2.40
C THR A 201 2.21 24.06 1.46
N GLY A 202 1.84 25.21 2.04
CA GLY A 202 1.50 26.40 1.27
C GLY A 202 2.58 26.68 0.23
N LYS A 203 2.16 27.00 -0.99
CA LYS A 203 3.03 27.70 -1.93
C LYS A 203 3.19 29.14 -1.46
#